data_AF-A0A5N5CY70-F1
#
_entry.id   AF-A0A5N5CY70-F1
#
_cell.length_a   1.000
_cell.length_b   1.000
_cell.length_c   1.000
_cell.angle_alpha   90.00
_cell.angle_beta   90.00
_cell.angle_gamma   90.00
#
_symmetry.space_group_name_H-M   'P 1'
#
loop_
_entity.id
_entity.type
_entity.pdbx_description
1 polymer ?
#
loop_
_entity_poly.entity_id
_entity_poly.type
_entity_poly.pdbx_seq_one_letter_code
_entity_poly.pdbx_strand_id
1 'polypeptide(L)'
;MATEQPRFEKLLNFRDVSSLLSQPSRLKAGRLFRSARPDEATPADQALLGKCYNICTIVDLRSPTEHLEQAKKLAAQARIDDHVSTVPSPRSTSASATAADLPKIPGITYRDVNFNGGAYIRSMLSQLSWPSYLTVLAYYVAGYRVEAVQIIGHEVMSPRGVVGLMLDSLAVCTKEIAVVFNEVLAREESYPVLWHCTQGKDRTGLVTMLTLFLLGVDIDDVQRDYMATQAELEPEREERVKEIVRIGLGSEWADCDPNLVAEVKEFLDENYDGVEGYLEKAGVSRETQEKIKSILRP
;
A
#
# COMPACT_ATOMS: atom_id res chain seq x y z
N MET A 1 -31.75 -0.01 -6.49
CA MET A 1 -31.20 -1.37 -6.37
C MET A 1 -29.70 -1.21 -6.44
N ALA A 2 -28.98 -1.42 -5.33
CA ALA A 2 -27.52 -1.39 -5.35
C ALA A 2 -27.06 -2.54 -6.23
N THR A 3 -26.43 -2.25 -7.36
CA THR A 3 -25.74 -3.27 -8.16
C THR A 3 -24.63 -3.82 -7.28
N GLU A 4 -24.76 -5.08 -6.88
CA GLU A 4 -23.74 -5.84 -6.16
C GLU A 4 -22.43 -5.71 -6.94
N GLN A 5 -21.38 -5.17 -6.31
CA GLN A 5 -20.07 -5.11 -6.95
C GLN A 5 -19.59 -6.55 -7.20
N PRO A 6 -19.06 -6.85 -8.39
CA PRO A 6 -18.52 -8.18 -8.68
C PRO A 6 -17.43 -8.51 -7.66
N ARG A 7 -17.57 -9.66 -7.01
CA ARG A 7 -16.65 -10.12 -5.95
C ARG A 7 -15.39 -10.70 -6.58
N PHE A 8 -14.24 -10.22 -6.13
CA PHE A 8 -12.94 -10.77 -6.50
C PHE A 8 -12.68 -12.11 -5.79
N GLU A 9 -11.99 -13.02 -6.47
CA GLU A 9 -11.64 -14.34 -5.94
C GLU A 9 -10.44 -14.25 -4.98
N LYS A 10 -9.39 -13.53 -5.39
CA LYS A 10 -8.14 -13.40 -4.62
C LYS A 10 -7.74 -11.96 -4.33
N LEU A 11 -8.29 -10.98 -5.04
CA LEU A 11 -7.98 -9.58 -4.77
C LEU A 11 -8.77 -9.07 -3.56
N LEU A 12 -8.17 -9.18 -2.38
CA LEU A 12 -8.77 -8.65 -1.16
C LEU A 12 -8.75 -7.12 -1.09
N ASN A 13 -9.59 -6.58 -0.21
CA ASN A 13 -9.61 -5.16 0.17
C ASN A 13 -9.83 -4.21 -1.02
N PHE A 14 -10.39 -4.72 -2.12
CA PHE A 14 -10.71 -3.95 -3.30
C PHE A 14 -11.99 -3.13 -3.09
N ARG A 15 -11.93 -1.83 -3.36
CA ARG A 15 -13.13 -0.98 -3.45
C ARG A 15 -12.86 0.31 -4.22
N ASP A 16 -13.94 0.89 -4.74
CA ASP A 16 -13.98 2.31 -5.12
C ASP A 16 -13.95 3.16 -3.84
N VAL A 17 -13.00 4.09 -3.76
CA VAL A 17 -12.85 4.96 -2.59
C VAL A 17 -14.11 5.82 -2.37
N SER A 18 -14.85 6.17 -3.44
CA SER A 18 -16.07 6.97 -3.29
C SER A 18 -17.24 6.18 -2.70
N SER A 19 -17.18 4.84 -2.70
CA SER A 19 -18.34 3.98 -2.37
C SER A 19 -18.75 4.03 -0.90
N LEU A 20 -17.82 4.39 -0.01
CA LEU A 20 -18.04 4.44 1.43
C LEU A 20 -18.32 5.86 1.96
N LEU A 21 -18.25 6.87 1.09
CA LEU A 21 -18.45 8.26 1.46
C LEU A 21 -19.96 8.55 1.64
N SER A 22 -20.33 9.23 2.70
CA SER A 22 -21.71 9.66 2.95
C SER A 22 -22.14 10.74 1.95
N GLN A 23 -21.18 11.55 1.50
CA GLN A 23 -21.38 12.66 0.56
C GLN A 23 -20.74 12.33 -0.80
N PRO A 24 -21.51 11.80 -1.78
CA PRO A 24 -20.98 11.50 -3.11
C PRO A 24 -20.51 12.74 -3.88
N SER A 25 -20.80 13.95 -3.39
CA SER A 25 -20.41 15.23 -4.00
C SER A 25 -18.93 15.60 -3.84
N ARG A 26 -18.13 14.80 -3.12
CA ARG A 26 -16.71 15.12 -2.85
C ARG A 26 -15.70 14.36 -3.71
N LEU A 27 -16.10 13.24 -4.30
CA LEU A 27 -15.26 12.40 -5.17
C LEU A 27 -16.13 11.72 -6.24
N LYS A 28 -15.75 11.88 -7.52
CA LYS A 28 -16.37 11.17 -8.65
C LYS A 28 -16.15 9.67 -8.50
N ALA A 29 -17.23 8.91 -8.55
CA ALA A 29 -17.19 7.46 -8.59
C ALA A 29 -16.44 6.95 -9.83
N GLY A 30 -15.81 5.78 -9.70
CA GLY A 30 -15.07 5.11 -10.76
C GLY A 30 -13.72 5.74 -11.09
N ARG A 31 -13.22 6.67 -10.27
CA ARG A 31 -11.91 7.31 -10.50
C ARG A 31 -10.80 6.70 -9.66
N LEU A 32 -11.03 6.48 -8.38
CA LEU A 32 -10.01 6.01 -7.45
C LEU A 32 -10.42 4.69 -6.80
N PHE A 33 -9.54 3.71 -6.91
CA PHE A 33 -9.68 2.40 -6.33
C PHE A 33 -8.50 2.10 -5.42
N ARG A 34 -8.74 1.30 -4.38
CA ARG A 34 -7.70 0.75 -3.51
C ARG A 34 -7.87 -0.76 -3.39
N SER A 35 -6.78 -1.49 -3.19
CA SER A 35 -6.80 -2.94 -2.93
C SER A 35 -5.60 -3.44 -2.14
N ALA A 36 -5.63 -4.71 -1.74
CA ALA A 36 -4.42 -5.48 -1.49
C ALA A 36 -3.65 -5.76 -2.80
N ARG A 37 -2.59 -6.56 -2.73
CA ARG A 37 -1.69 -6.81 -3.86
C ARG A 37 -2.41 -7.47 -5.07
N PRO A 38 -2.37 -6.88 -6.29
CA PRO A 38 -2.97 -7.46 -7.49
C PRO A 38 -2.18 -8.60 -8.14
N ASP A 39 -0.95 -8.87 -7.73
CA ASP A 39 -0.14 -9.96 -8.30
C ASP A 39 -0.65 -11.37 -7.96
N GLU A 40 -1.59 -11.49 -7.03
CA GLU A 40 -2.30 -12.74 -6.73
C GLU A 40 -3.65 -12.85 -7.47
N ALA A 41 -4.03 -11.83 -8.24
CA ALA A 41 -5.28 -11.80 -8.99
C ALA A 41 -5.37 -12.94 -10.01
N THR A 42 -6.45 -13.70 -9.94
CA THR A 42 -6.75 -14.76 -10.92
C THR A 42 -7.02 -14.16 -12.30
N PRO A 43 -7.00 -14.94 -13.40
CA PRO A 43 -7.39 -14.42 -14.71
C PRO A 43 -8.78 -13.78 -14.74
N ALA A 44 -9.71 -14.25 -13.89
CA ALA A 44 -11.03 -13.64 -13.73
C ALA A 44 -10.93 -12.28 -13.03
N ASP A 45 -10.17 -12.18 -11.94
CA ASP A 45 -9.90 -10.91 -11.25
C ASP A 45 -9.22 -9.88 -12.18
N GLN A 46 -8.24 -10.31 -12.98
CA GLN A 46 -7.58 -9.45 -13.96
C GLN A 46 -8.55 -8.95 -15.04
N ALA A 47 -9.49 -9.80 -15.47
CA ALA A 47 -10.53 -9.40 -16.39
C ALA A 47 -11.52 -8.40 -15.76
N LEU A 48 -11.85 -8.55 -14.47
CA LEU A 48 -12.66 -7.57 -13.74
C LEU A 48 -11.95 -6.21 -13.69
N LEU A 49 -10.67 -6.18 -13.30
CA LEU A 49 -9.88 -4.94 -13.25
C LEU A 49 -9.80 -4.26 -14.61
N GLY A 50 -9.43 -5.01 -15.66
CA GLY A 50 -9.19 -4.44 -16.98
C GLY A 50 -10.46 -4.14 -17.77
N LYS A 51 -11.51 -4.96 -17.67
CA LYS A 51 -12.70 -4.85 -18.53
C LYS A 51 -13.91 -4.24 -17.83
N CYS A 52 -14.11 -4.54 -16.55
CA CYS A 52 -15.29 -4.05 -15.82
C CYS A 52 -15.01 -2.70 -15.15
N TYR A 53 -13.89 -2.58 -14.44
CA TYR A 53 -13.48 -1.33 -13.79
C TYR A 53 -12.64 -0.42 -14.68
N ASN A 54 -12.15 -0.96 -15.81
CA ASN A 54 -11.33 -0.25 -16.79
C ASN A 54 -10.14 0.45 -16.13
N ILE A 55 -9.45 -0.21 -15.19
CA ILE A 55 -8.30 0.36 -14.50
C ILE A 55 -7.22 0.69 -15.53
N CYS A 56 -6.83 1.97 -15.61
CA CYS A 56 -5.82 2.46 -16.54
C CYS A 56 -4.42 2.46 -15.92
N THR A 57 -4.33 2.77 -14.62
CA THR A 57 -3.06 2.88 -13.90
C THR A 57 -3.10 2.12 -12.57
N ILE A 58 -2.06 1.33 -12.31
CA ILE A 58 -1.78 0.75 -11.00
C ILE A 58 -0.58 1.45 -10.36
N VAL A 59 -0.76 1.99 -9.16
CA VAL A 59 0.31 2.53 -8.33
C VAL A 59 0.68 1.50 -7.26
N ASP A 60 1.89 0.94 -7.37
CA ASP A 60 2.41 -0.04 -6.41
C ASP A 60 3.31 0.66 -5.39
N LEU A 61 2.86 0.69 -4.13
CA LEU A 61 3.53 1.38 -3.03
C LEU A 61 4.56 0.48 -2.31
N ARG A 62 4.81 -0.72 -2.85
CA ARG A 62 5.73 -1.69 -2.24
C ARG A 62 7.18 -1.42 -2.60
N SER A 63 8.05 -1.93 -1.73
CA SER A 63 9.49 -1.92 -1.99
C SER A 63 9.91 -3.02 -2.97
N PRO A 64 11.08 -2.86 -3.63
CA PRO A 64 11.66 -3.93 -4.44
C PRO A 64 11.91 -5.23 -3.66
N THR A 65 12.13 -5.14 -2.35
CA THR A 65 12.27 -6.31 -1.46
C THR A 65 10.96 -7.07 -1.34
N GLU A 66 9.84 -6.36 -1.13
CA GLU A 66 8.51 -6.98 -1.11
C GLU A 66 8.17 -7.63 -2.45
N HIS A 67 8.53 -6.98 -3.57
CA HIS A 67 8.36 -7.57 -4.90
C HIS A 67 9.14 -8.88 -5.07
N LEU A 68 10.40 -8.88 -4.63
CA LEU A 68 11.25 -10.06 -4.73
C LEU A 68 10.73 -11.22 -3.86
N GLU A 69 10.36 -10.95 -2.61
CA GLU A 69 9.82 -11.99 -1.73
C GLU A 69 8.50 -12.56 -2.27
N GLN A 70 7.66 -11.72 -2.87
CA GLN A 70 6.44 -12.18 -3.50
C GLN A 70 6.69 -13.02 -4.76
N ALA A 71 7.62 -12.61 -5.62
CA ALA A 71 8.03 -13.40 -6.79
C ALA A 71 8.56 -14.78 -6.36
N LYS A 72 9.33 -14.85 -5.26
CA LYS A 72 9.78 -16.12 -4.67
C LYS A 72 8.61 -16.97 -4.14
N LYS A 73 7.63 -16.36 -3.45
CA LYS A 73 6.42 -17.05 -2.94
C LYS A 73 5.65 -17.69 -4.09
N LEU A 74 5.39 -16.93 -5.15
CA LEU A 74 4.67 -17.42 -6.34
C LEU A 74 5.45 -18.53 -7.07
N ALA A 75 6.76 -18.37 -7.25
CA ALA A 75 7.59 -19.39 -7.88
C ALA A 75 7.68 -20.69 -7.06
N ALA A 76 7.69 -20.59 -5.72
CA ALA A 76 7.63 -21.75 -4.85
C ALA A 76 6.27 -22.47 -4.95
N GLN A 77 5.16 -21.72 -4.97
CA GLN A 77 3.82 -22.29 -5.12
C GLN A 77 3.66 -23.01 -6.47
N ALA A 78 4.10 -22.41 -7.57
CA ALA A 78 4.03 -23.02 -8.90
C ALA A 78 4.78 -24.36 -8.98
N ARG A 79 5.93 -24.49 -8.29
CA ARG A 79 6.68 -25.76 -8.22
C ARG A 79 5.92 -26.84 -7.45
N ILE A 80 5.20 -26.46 -6.39
CA ILE A 80 4.38 -27.39 -5.63
C ILE A 80 3.24 -27.89 -6.52
N ASP A 81 2.57 -26.99 -7.24
CA ASP A 81 1.46 -27.34 -8.12
C ASP A 81 1.91 -28.25 -9.30
N ASP A 82 3.09 -27.99 -9.86
CA ASP A 82 3.72 -28.84 -10.90
C ASP A 82 4.08 -30.24 -10.37
N HIS A 83 4.53 -30.37 -9.12
CA HIS A 83 4.85 -31.66 -8.51
C HIS A 83 3.60 -32.49 -8.15
N VAL A 84 2.44 -31.85 -7.99
CA VAL A 84 1.16 -32.52 -7.74
C VAL A 84 0.47 -32.93 -9.06
N SER A 85 0.75 -32.25 -10.17
CA SER A 85 0.32 -32.66 -11.51
C SER A 85 1.18 -33.80 -12.06
N THR A 86 0.59 -34.99 -12.23
CA THR A 86 1.23 -36.20 -12.80
C THR A 86 1.54 -36.12 -14.30
N VAL A 87 1.43 -34.93 -14.91
CA VAL A 87 1.71 -34.70 -16.33
C VAL A 87 3.04 -33.95 -16.46
N PRO A 88 4.07 -34.51 -17.11
CA PRO A 88 5.35 -33.81 -17.26
C PRO A 88 5.18 -32.62 -18.22
N SER A 89 5.29 -31.40 -17.69
CA SER A 89 5.39 -30.18 -18.49
C SER A 89 6.86 -29.87 -18.81
N PRO A 90 7.24 -29.65 -20.08
CA PRO A 90 8.64 -29.43 -20.45
C PRO A 90 9.04 -27.97 -20.22
N ARG A 91 9.25 -27.56 -18.96
CA ARG A 91 9.85 -26.24 -18.63
C ARG A 91 10.39 -26.10 -17.20
N SER A 92 11.04 -27.12 -16.64
CA SER A 92 11.76 -26.96 -15.36
C SER A 92 13.23 -26.56 -15.55
N THR A 93 13.48 -25.37 -16.10
CA THR A 93 14.79 -24.73 -15.97
C THR A 93 14.83 -23.90 -14.68
N SER A 94 15.83 -24.18 -13.85
CA SER A 94 16.14 -23.61 -12.54
C SER A 94 16.46 -22.11 -12.56
N ALA A 95 15.52 -21.27 -12.96
CA ALA A 95 15.67 -19.83 -12.85
C ALA A 95 15.37 -19.36 -11.41
N SER A 96 16.28 -18.58 -10.83
CA SER A 96 16.05 -17.83 -9.60
C SER A 96 15.01 -16.75 -9.89
N ALA A 97 13.86 -16.78 -9.22
CA ALA A 97 12.84 -15.73 -9.36
C ALA A 97 13.43 -14.35 -9.01
N THR A 98 13.09 -13.35 -9.81
CA THR A 98 13.48 -11.95 -9.69
C THR A 98 12.23 -11.07 -9.52
N ALA A 99 12.40 -9.84 -9.02
CA ALA A 99 11.29 -8.90 -8.88
C ALA A 99 10.63 -8.55 -10.24
N ALA A 100 11.35 -8.69 -11.35
CA ALA A 100 10.82 -8.46 -12.70
C ALA A 100 9.84 -9.56 -13.15
N ASP A 101 9.79 -10.69 -12.44
CA ASP A 101 8.94 -11.84 -12.77
C ASP A 101 7.53 -11.73 -12.18
N LEU A 102 7.21 -10.65 -11.46
CA LEU A 102 5.86 -10.44 -10.96
C LEU A 102 4.86 -10.28 -12.12
N PRO A 103 3.72 -10.99 -12.10
CA PRO A 103 2.73 -10.90 -13.15
C PRO A 103 2.14 -9.49 -13.21
N LYS A 104 2.15 -8.89 -14.40
CA LYS A 104 1.49 -7.61 -14.69
C LYS A 104 0.27 -7.84 -15.58
N ILE A 105 -0.77 -7.06 -15.35
CA ILE A 105 -2.01 -7.10 -16.11
C ILE A 105 -1.80 -6.37 -17.44
N PRO A 106 -2.01 -7.02 -18.59
CA PRO A 106 -1.82 -6.39 -19.90
C PRO A 106 -2.70 -5.16 -20.09
N GLY A 107 -2.15 -4.10 -20.69
CA GLY A 107 -2.88 -2.87 -21.01
C GLY A 107 -2.98 -1.86 -19.86
N ILE A 108 -2.48 -2.19 -18.67
CA ILE A 108 -2.46 -1.28 -17.51
C ILE A 108 -1.06 -0.65 -17.35
N THR A 109 -1.02 0.65 -17.09
CA THR A 109 0.23 1.37 -16.77
C THR A 109 0.59 1.14 -15.31
N TYR A 110 1.83 0.74 -15.03
CA TYR A 110 2.32 0.55 -13.66
C TYR A 110 3.23 1.70 -13.23
N ARG A 111 3.02 2.20 -12.02
CA ARG A 111 3.84 3.23 -11.36
C ARG A 111 4.33 2.70 -10.03
N ASP A 112 5.62 2.38 -9.96
CA ASP A 112 6.26 1.90 -8.73
C ASP A 112 6.70 3.09 -7.88
N VAL A 113 6.17 3.21 -6.66
CA VAL A 113 6.48 4.29 -5.72
C VAL A 113 6.88 3.69 -4.37
N ASN A 114 8.19 3.58 -4.14
CA ASN A 114 8.70 2.86 -2.97
C ASN A 114 8.59 3.67 -1.66
N PHE A 115 7.47 3.50 -0.94
CA PHE A 115 7.24 4.14 0.37
C PHE A 115 8.18 3.63 1.48
N ASN A 116 8.87 2.49 1.28
CA ASN A 116 9.91 1.99 2.16
C ASN A 116 11.31 2.28 1.56
N GLY A 117 11.45 3.46 0.96
CA GLY A 117 12.67 3.93 0.31
C GLY A 117 13.79 4.31 1.27
N GLY A 118 14.89 4.83 0.71
CA GLY A 118 16.09 5.16 1.48
C GLY A 118 15.87 6.24 2.55
N ALA A 119 14.89 7.14 2.40
CA ALA A 119 14.54 8.11 3.44
C ALA A 119 13.90 7.41 4.66
N TYR A 120 12.91 6.53 4.41
CA TYR A 120 12.26 5.74 5.45
C TYR A 120 13.24 4.81 6.18
N ILE A 121 14.06 4.07 5.43
CA ILE A 121 15.06 3.16 6.02
C ILE A 121 16.05 3.93 6.90
N ARG A 122 16.54 5.10 6.44
CA ARG A 122 17.42 5.94 7.25
C ARG A 122 16.73 6.44 8.52
N SER A 123 15.46 6.82 8.43
CA SER A 123 14.66 7.20 9.59
C SER A 123 14.62 6.07 10.62
N MET A 124 14.23 4.86 10.20
CA MET A 124 14.17 3.68 11.08
C MET A 124 15.53 3.36 11.72
N LEU A 125 16.61 3.36 10.93
CA LEU A 125 17.95 3.05 11.44
C LEU A 125 18.48 4.13 12.40
N SER A 126 18.13 5.40 12.18
CA SER A 126 18.56 6.52 13.04
C SER A 126 17.94 6.48 14.44
N GLN A 127 16.87 5.70 14.61
CA GLN A 127 16.13 5.56 15.86
C GLN A 127 16.59 4.36 16.69
N LEU A 128 17.50 3.53 16.17
CA LEU A 128 18.13 2.44 16.91
C LEU A 128 19.16 2.98 17.90
N SER A 129 19.30 2.30 19.04
CA SER A 129 20.47 2.45 19.89
C SER A 129 21.73 2.05 19.11
N TRP A 130 22.85 2.67 19.47
CA TRP A 130 24.13 2.42 18.83
C TRP A 130 24.54 0.92 18.80
N PRO A 131 24.35 0.13 19.88
CA PRO A 131 24.65 -1.31 19.85
C PRO A 131 23.77 -2.08 18.84
N SER A 132 22.46 -1.78 18.81
CA SER A 132 21.54 -2.41 17.88
C SER A 132 21.79 -2.02 16.44
N TYR A 133 22.14 -0.76 16.18
CA TYR A 133 22.56 -0.30 14.85
C TYR A 133 23.74 -1.12 14.31
N LEU A 134 24.79 -1.31 15.12
CA LEU A 134 25.95 -2.13 14.74
C LEU A 134 25.55 -3.60 14.50
N THR A 135 24.64 -4.13 15.30
CA THR A 135 24.14 -5.51 15.18
C THR A 135 23.32 -5.69 13.90
N VAL A 136 22.42 -4.76 13.59
CA VAL A 136 21.64 -4.73 12.34
C VAL A 136 22.55 -4.67 11.14
N LEU A 137 23.60 -3.83 11.17
CA LEU A 137 24.58 -3.74 10.09
C LEU A 137 25.33 -5.07 9.89
N ALA A 138 25.77 -5.70 10.98
CA ALA A 138 26.46 -7.00 10.93
C ALA A 138 25.56 -8.10 10.34
N TYR A 139 24.31 -8.20 10.79
CA TYR A 139 23.33 -9.15 10.24
C TYR A 139 23.02 -8.88 8.78
N TYR A 140 22.87 -7.61 8.39
CA TYR A 140 22.62 -7.25 7.00
C TYR A 140 23.76 -7.68 6.07
N VAL A 141 25.02 -7.43 6.47
CA VAL A 141 26.22 -7.84 5.73
C VAL A 141 26.35 -9.36 5.65
N ALA A 142 26.04 -10.06 6.74
CA ALA A 142 26.10 -11.52 6.80
C ALA A 142 24.88 -12.22 6.15
N GLY A 143 23.89 -11.47 5.65
CA GLY A 143 22.72 -12.02 4.96
C GLY A 143 21.55 -12.43 5.87
N TYR A 144 21.66 -12.22 7.18
CA TYR A 144 20.62 -12.49 8.19
C TYR A 144 19.54 -11.39 8.20
N ARG A 145 18.76 -11.33 7.11
CA ARG A 145 17.79 -10.25 6.89
C ARG A 145 16.63 -10.28 7.87
N VAL A 146 16.14 -11.46 8.24
CA VAL A 146 14.99 -11.59 9.17
C VAL A 146 15.39 -11.12 10.56
N GLU A 147 16.56 -11.52 11.03
CA GLU A 147 17.12 -11.17 12.33
C GLU A 147 17.41 -9.66 12.41
N ALA A 148 17.92 -9.06 11.33
CA ALA A 148 18.08 -7.61 11.24
C ALA A 148 16.73 -6.87 11.35
N VAL A 149 15.70 -7.38 10.66
CA VAL A 149 14.34 -6.80 10.72
C VAL A 149 13.71 -7.00 12.11
N GLN A 150 13.95 -8.12 12.79
CA GLN A 150 13.43 -8.36 14.14
C GLN A 150 13.96 -7.34 15.16
N ILE A 151 15.23 -6.91 15.04
CA ILE A 151 15.78 -5.87 15.91
C ILE A 151 15.05 -4.54 15.67
N ILE A 152 14.88 -4.14 14.41
CA ILE A 152 14.13 -2.94 14.04
C ILE A 152 12.68 -3.06 14.51
N GLY A 153 12.07 -4.24 14.36
CA GLY A 153 10.74 -4.58 14.83
C GLY A 153 10.58 -4.31 16.32
N HIS A 154 11.46 -4.87 17.14
CA HIS A 154 11.40 -4.77 18.59
C HIS A 154 11.74 -3.38 19.13
N GLU A 155 12.77 -2.72 18.61
CA GLU A 155 13.31 -1.48 19.19
C GLU A 155 12.70 -0.21 18.58
N VAL A 156 12.25 -0.29 17.33
CA VAL A 156 11.78 0.89 16.59
C VAL A 156 10.28 0.81 16.32
N MET A 157 9.83 -0.28 15.71
CA MET A 157 8.45 -0.41 15.24
C MET A 157 7.47 -0.63 16.40
N SER A 158 7.71 -1.63 17.26
CA SER A 158 6.83 -1.97 18.38
C SER A 158 6.56 -0.78 19.32
N PRO A 159 7.56 0.01 19.76
CA PRO A 159 7.29 1.16 20.62
C PRO A 159 6.51 2.29 19.95
N ARG A 160 6.60 2.40 18.61
CA ARG A 160 5.86 3.41 17.83
C ARG A 160 4.42 3.02 17.53
N GLY A 161 4.16 1.72 17.44
CA GLY A 161 2.91 1.21 16.89
C GLY A 161 2.71 1.60 15.43
N VAL A 162 1.54 1.23 14.89
CA VAL A 162 1.18 1.54 13.49
C VAL A 162 1.07 3.05 13.27
N VAL A 163 0.44 3.77 14.21
CA VAL A 163 0.28 5.24 14.14
C VAL A 163 1.62 5.93 14.00
N GLY A 164 2.55 5.68 14.93
CA GLY A 164 3.87 6.33 14.90
C GLY A 164 4.64 6.06 13.61
N LEU A 165 4.55 4.85 13.05
CA LEU A 165 5.18 4.55 11.76
C LEU A 165 4.54 5.29 10.57
N MET A 166 3.23 5.54 10.61
CA MET A 166 2.56 6.32 9.56
C MET A 166 2.92 7.80 9.66
N LEU A 167 3.03 8.35 10.87
CA LEU A 167 3.53 9.71 11.07
C LEU A 167 4.99 9.86 10.63
N ASP A 168 5.85 8.89 10.98
CA ASP A 168 7.23 8.84 10.48
C ASP A 168 7.25 8.79 8.95
N SER A 169 6.35 8.02 8.32
CA SER A 169 6.21 7.96 6.87
C SER A 169 5.82 9.31 6.26
N LEU A 170 4.87 10.05 6.87
CA LEU A 170 4.52 11.40 6.44
C LEU A 170 5.72 12.35 6.52
N ALA A 171 6.53 12.23 7.56
CA ALA A 171 7.70 13.10 7.77
C ALA A 171 8.80 12.86 6.73
N VAL A 172 9.01 11.62 6.28
CA VAL A 172 10.20 11.26 5.48
C VAL A 172 9.93 10.80 4.04
N CYS A 173 8.72 10.36 3.72
CA CYS A 173 8.33 9.86 2.39
C CYS A 173 7.68 10.95 1.51
N THR A 174 8.07 12.20 1.71
CA THR A 174 7.48 13.36 1.02
C THR A 174 7.68 13.32 -0.49
N LYS A 175 8.82 12.79 -0.96
CA LYS A 175 9.10 12.65 -2.41
C LYS A 175 8.18 11.63 -3.07
N GLU A 176 7.96 10.51 -2.39
CA GLU A 176 7.09 9.44 -2.84
C GLU A 176 5.63 9.93 -2.92
N ILE A 177 5.19 10.69 -1.91
CA ILE A 177 3.89 11.36 -1.92
C ILE A 177 3.81 12.35 -3.09
N ALA A 178 4.84 13.17 -3.29
CA ALA A 178 4.86 14.11 -4.41
C ALA A 178 4.76 13.42 -5.78
N VAL A 179 5.38 12.25 -5.97
CA VAL A 179 5.25 11.46 -7.21
C VAL A 179 3.80 11.03 -7.42
N VAL A 180 3.13 10.50 -6.38
CA VAL A 180 1.71 10.09 -6.50
C VAL A 180 0.84 11.28 -6.92
N PHE A 181 0.99 12.43 -6.27
CA PHE A 181 0.13 13.57 -6.53
C PHE A 181 0.46 14.28 -7.85
N ASN A 182 1.75 14.54 -8.14
CA ASN A 182 2.16 15.27 -9.34
C ASN A 182 2.11 14.40 -10.61
N GLU A 183 2.52 13.14 -10.54
CA GLU A 183 2.68 12.30 -11.74
C GLU A 183 1.50 11.38 -12.00
N VAL A 184 0.65 11.11 -11.01
CA VAL A 184 -0.53 10.24 -11.18
C VAL A 184 -1.81 11.04 -11.07
N LEU A 185 -2.09 11.63 -9.90
CA LEU A 185 -3.40 12.23 -9.65
C LEU A 185 -3.67 13.49 -10.47
N ALA A 186 -2.63 14.24 -10.82
CA ALA A 186 -2.75 15.45 -11.64
C ALA A 186 -2.89 15.19 -13.15
N ARG A 187 -2.98 13.93 -13.58
CA ARG A 187 -3.04 13.51 -15.00
C ARG A 187 -4.35 12.81 -15.30
N GLU A 188 -5.17 13.38 -16.18
CA GLU A 188 -6.49 12.84 -16.53
C GLU A 188 -6.38 11.43 -17.15
N GLU A 189 -5.33 11.19 -17.92
CA GLU A 189 -5.07 9.91 -18.58
C GLU A 189 -4.69 8.77 -17.62
N SER A 190 -4.35 9.08 -16.36
CA SER A 190 -4.05 8.06 -15.36
C SER A 190 -5.31 7.31 -14.93
N TYR A 191 -6.49 7.92 -15.06
CA TYR A 191 -7.72 7.42 -14.49
C TYR A 191 -8.44 6.41 -15.39
N PRO A 192 -9.13 5.41 -14.82
CA PRO A 192 -9.20 5.06 -13.39
C PRO A 192 -7.88 4.55 -12.78
N VAL A 193 -7.58 4.98 -11.55
CA VAL A 193 -6.35 4.61 -10.82
C VAL A 193 -6.68 3.59 -9.74
N LEU A 194 -5.90 2.52 -9.65
CA LEU A 194 -5.85 1.62 -8.50
C LEU A 194 -4.51 1.80 -7.78
N TRP A 195 -4.51 2.09 -6.49
CA TRP A 195 -3.29 2.01 -5.68
C TRP A 195 -3.33 0.87 -4.68
N HIS A 196 -2.16 0.31 -4.38
CA HIS A 196 -2.07 -0.76 -3.40
C HIS A 196 -0.71 -0.77 -2.71
N CYS A 197 -0.65 -1.50 -1.61
CA CYS A 197 0.59 -1.93 -1.00
C CYS A 197 0.52 -3.46 -0.87
N THR A 198 1.01 -4.02 0.22
CA THR A 198 0.91 -5.46 0.49
C THR A 198 -0.53 -5.88 0.84
N GLN A 199 -1.17 -5.19 1.78
CA GLN A 199 -2.54 -5.48 2.24
C GLN A 199 -3.55 -4.40 1.85
N GLY A 200 -3.08 -3.29 1.26
CA GLY A 200 -3.93 -2.14 1.00
C GLY A 200 -4.37 -1.40 2.27
N LYS A 201 -3.69 -1.61 3.41
CA LYS A 201 -4.04 -1.02 4.73
C LYS A 201 -3.28 0.27 5.01
N ASP A 202 -1.99 0.19 5.33
CA ASP A 202 -1.25 1.30 5.94
C ASP A 202 -0.79 2.36 4.92
N ARG A 203 0.19 2.03 4.05
CA ARG A 203 0.68 2.95 2.99
C ARG A 203 -0.42 3.40 2.04
N THR A 204 -1.28 2.46 1.64
CA THR A 204 -2.47 2.75 0.82
C THR A 204 -3.47 3.61 1.56
N GLY A 205 -3.71 3.35 2.85
CA GLY A 205 -4.55 4.16 3.71
C GLY A 205 -4.02 5.58 3.81
N LEU A 206 -2.72 5.75 4.02
CA LEU A 206 -2.08 7.07 4.11
C LEU A 206 -2.28 7.92 2.85
N VAL A 207 -2.02 7.35 1.67
CA VAL A 207 -2.26 8.03 0.38
C VAL A 207 -3.75 8.34 0.19
N THR A 208 -4.64 7.43 0.60
CA THR A 208 -6.08 7.61 0.52
C THR A 208 -6.55 8.74 1.45
N MET A 209 -6.08 8.78 2.70
CA MET A 209 -6.38 9.83 3.68
C MET A 209 -5.95 11.20 3.17
N LEU A 210 -4.70 11.34 2.70
CA LEU A 210 -4.19 12.60 2.13
C LEU A 210 -5.05 13.07 0.96
N THR A 211 -5.47 12.16 0.08
CA THR A 211 -6.32 12.49 -1.06
C THR A 211 -7.71 12.93 -0.62
N LEU A 212 -8.35 12.20 0.30
CA LEU A 212 -9.69 12.51 0.79
C LEU A 212 -9.71 13.85 1.56
N PHE A 213 -8.71 14.10 2.41
CA PHE A 213 -8.57 15.39 3.08
C PHE A 213 -8.35 16.53 2.08
N LEU A 214 -7.54 16.34 1.04
CA LEU A 214 -7.36 17.35 -0.02
C LEU A 214 -8.69 17.66 -0.73
N LEU A 215 -9.54 16.65 -0.93
CA LEU A 215 -10.86 16.82 -1.52
C LEU A 215 -11.88 17.44 -0.55
N GLY A 216 -11.53 17.62 0.73
CA GLY A 216 -12.39 18.17 1.76
C GLY A 216 -13.48 17.20 2.21
N VAL A 217 -13.16 15.90 2.20
CA VAL A 217 -14.01 14.84 2.77
C VAL A 217 -13.92 14.89 4.30
N ASP A 218 -15.04 14.65 4.96
CA ASP A 218 -15.15 14.67 6.42
C ASP A 218 -14.34 13.52 7.06
N ILE A 219 -13.77 13.78 8.25
CA ILE A 219 -12.96 12.81 8.97
C ILE A 219 -13.70 11.51 9.25
N ASP A 220 -15.01 11.54 9.50
CA ASP A 220 -15.81 10.34 9.76
C ASP A 220 -15.90 9.43 8.53
N ASP A 221 -15.97 10.01 7.34
CA ASP A 221 -15.97 9.27 6.09
C ASP A 221 -14.57 8.70 5.77
N VAL A 222 -13.51 9.44 6.08
CA VAL A 222 -12.12 8.95 5.95
C VAL A 222 -11.86 7.79 6.93
N GLN A 223 -12.34 7.92 8.17
CA GLN A 223 -12.29 6.87 9.18
C GLN A 223 -13.05 5.63 8.72
N ARG A 224 -14.25 5.79 8.16
CA ARG A 224 -15.04 4.69 7.65
C ARG A 224 -14.34 3.93 6.52
N ASP A 225 -13.76 4.66 5.56
CA ASP A 225 -13.00 4.02 4.47
C ASP A 225 -11.78 3.25 5.00
N TYR A 226 -11.03 3.83 5.94
CA TYR A 226 -9.88 3.15 6.52
C TYR A 226 -10.30 1.88 7.30
N MET A 227 -11.28 1.99 8.19
CA MET A 227 -11.73 0.90 9.04
C MET A 227 -12.42 -0.24 8.28
N ALA A 228 -12.99 0.02 7.10
CA ALA A 228 -13.53 -1.03 6.23
C ALA A 228 -12.48 -2.11 5.90
N THR A 229 -11.20 -1.73 5.87
CA THR A 229 -10.08 -2.66 5.64
C THR A 229 -10.05 -3.83 6.63
N GLN A 230 -10.54 -3.64 7.87
CA GLN A 230 -10.56 -4.71 8.87
C GLN A 230 -11.39 -5.91 8.39
N ALA A 231 -12.63 -5.65 7.97
CA ALA A 231 -13.53 -6.71 7.50
C ALA A 231 -13.05 -7.34 6.19
N GLU A 232 -12.49 -6.53 5.29
CA GLU A 232 -12.00 -6.98 4.00
C GLU A 232 -10.78 -7.91 4.08
N LEU A 233 -9.98 -7.78 5.14
CA LEU A 233 -8.78 -8.60 5.36
C LEU A 233 -8.98 -9.73 6.36
N GLU A 234 -10.19 -9.89 6.89
CA GLU A 234 -10.52 -10.98 7.83
C GLU A 234 -10.24 -12.38 7.25
N PRO A 235 -10.53 -12.68 5.96
CA PRO A 235 -10.27 -14.00 5.39
C PRO A 235 -8.80 -14.45 5.49
N GLU A 236 -7.86 -13.51 5.51
CA GLU A 236 -6.41 -13.78 5.58
C GLU A 236 -5.80 -13.40 6.94
N ARG A 237 -6.61 -13.09 7.96
CA ARG A 237 -6.10 -12.61 9.25
C ARG A 237 -5.08 -13.57 9.88
N GLU A 238 -5.34 -14.88 9.86
CA GLU A 238 -4.42 -15.87 10.43
C GLU A 238 -3.06 -15.92 9.73
N GLU A 239 -3.04 -15.83 8.39
CA GLU A 239 -1.78 -15.79 7.62
C GLU A 239 -1.01 -14.50 7.91
N ARG A 240 -1.70 -13.37 7.94
CA ARG A 240 -1.11 -12.06 8.26
C ARG A 240 -0.49 -12.03 9.65
N VAL A 241 -1.16 -12.60 10.65
CA VAL A 241 -0.61 -12.72 12.02
C VAL A 241 0.67 -13.54 12.01
N LYS A 242 0.75 -14.64 11.25
CA LYS A 242 1.99 -15.44 11.13
C LYS A 242 3.13 -14.64 10.52
N GLU A 243 2.88 -13.84 9.48
CA GLU A 243 3.88 -12.97 8.87
C GLU A 243 4.40 -11.90 9.83
N ILE A 244 3.49 -11.27 10.58
CA ILE A 244 3.78 -10.22 11.58
C ILE A 244 4.61 -10.77 12.75
N VAL A 245 4.20 -11.91 13.29
CA VAL A 245 4.93 -12.55 14.41
C VAL A 245 6.32 -13.00 13.96
N ARG A 246 6.47 -13.45 12.71
CA ARG A 246 7.77 -13.85 12.15
C ARG A 246 8.78 -12.70 12.14
N ILE A 247 8.32 -11.47 11.91
CA ILE A 247 9.16 -10.27 11.93
C ILE A 247 9.31 -9.64 13.33
N GLY A 248 8.79 -10.29 14.37
CA GLY A 248 8.96 -9.88 15.77
C GLY A 248 7.96 -8.85 16.27
N LEU A 249 6.82 -8.69 15.59
CA LEU A 249 5.75 -7.78 15.97
C LEU A 249 4.58 -8.54 16.61
N GLY A 250 3.81 -7.86 17.45
CA GLY A 250 2.62 -8.43 18.10
C GLY A 250 1.44 -8.60 17.13
N SER A 251 0.52 -9.51 17.45
CA SER A 251 -0.62 -9.83 16.56
C SER A 251 -1.55 -8.65 16.29
N GLU A 252 -1.59 -7.67 17.18
CA GLU A 252 -2.38 -6.43 17.05
C GLU A 252 -2.02 -5.62 15.79
N TRP A 253 -0.80 -5.81 15.25
CA TRP A 253 -0.37 -5.18 14.00
C TRP A 253 -1.15 -5.67 12.78
N ALA A 254 -1.87 -6.80 12.89
CA ALA A 254 -2.71 -7.31 11.83
C ALA A 254 -3.99 -6.45 11.67
N ASP A 255 -4.43 -5.80 12.74
CA ASP A 255 -5.70 -5.10 12.80
C ASP A 255 -5.54 -3.61 12.42
N CYS A 256 -6.65 -2.95 12.07
CA CYS A 256 -6.65 -1.51 11.82
C CYS A 256 -6.62 -0.73 13.14
N ASP A 257 -5.67 0.19 13.28
CA ASP A 257 -5.65 1.10 14.45
C ASP A 257 -6.75 2.17 14.33
N PRO A 258 -7.73 2.21 15.24
CA PRO A 258 -8.88 3.13 15.13
C PRO A 258 -8.49 4.60 15.29
N ASN A 259 -7.33 4.91 15.85
CA ASN A 259 -6.88 6.30 16.07
C ASN A 259 -6.11 6.87 14.89
N LEU A 260 -5.67 6.03 13.94
CA LEU A 260 -4.75 6.44 12.88
C LEU A 260 -5.24 7.66 12.09
N VAL A 261 -6.51 7.71 11.70
CA VAL A 261 -7.03 8.84 10.90
C VAL A 261 -7.05 10.14 11.69
N ALA A 262 -7.43 10.07 12.97
CA ALA A 262 -7.45 11.23 13.87
C ALA A 262 -6.03 11.77 14.08
N GLU A 263 -5.08 10.90 14.39
CA GLU A 263 -3.68 11.23 14.61
C GLU A 263 -3.01 11.79 13.35
N VAL A 264 -3.31 11.24 12.17
CA VAL A 264 -2.85 11.79 10.89
C VAL A 264 -3.45 13.18 10.66
N LYS A 265 -4.75 13.38 10.93
CA LYS A 265 -5.39 14.69 10.75
C LYS A 265 -4.78 15.74 11.66
N GLU A 266 -4.61 15.42 12.94
CA GLU A 266 -3.98 16.30 13.94
C GLU A 266 -2.54 16.62 13.56
N PHE A 267 -1.74 15.62 13.17
CA PHE A 267 -0.39 15.84 12.68
C PHE A 267 -0.33 16.82 11.50
N LEU A 268 -1.23 16.67 10.52
CA LEU A 268 -1.30 17.57 9.37
C LEU A 268 -1.69 19.00 9.76
N ASP A 269 -2.67 19.14 10.65
CA ASP A 269 -3.17 20.44 11.10
C ASP A 269 -2.13 21.20 11.92
N GLU A 270 -1.52 20.54 12.92
CA GLU A 270 -0.60 21.19 13.85
C GLU A 270 0.75 21.55 13.23
N ASN A 271 1.25 20.72 12.32
CA ASN A 271 2.61 20.86 11.79
C ASN A 271 2.66 21.56 10.42
N TYR A 272 1.52 21.64 9.71
CA TYR A 272 1.49 22.10 8.32
C TYR A 272 0.27 22.96 7.95
N ASP A 273 -0.53 23.41 8.93
CA ASP A 273 -1.79 24.13 8.69
C ASP A 273 -2.76 23.33 7.79
N GLY A 274 -2.72 22.00 7.91
CA GLY A 274 -3.57 21.05 7.19
C GLY A 274 -2.89 20.36 6.00
N VAL A 275 -3.66 19.50 5.33
CA VAL A 275 -3.16 18.64 4.25
C VAL A 275 -2.55 19.41 3.08
N GLU A 276 -3.06 20.61 2.79
CA GLU A 276 -2.60 21.38 1.64
C GLU A 276 -1.21 21.97 1.88
N GLY A 277 -0.93 22.48 3.08
CA GLY A 277 0.40 22.96 3.47
C GLY A 277 1.39 21.82 3.59
N TYR A 278 0.94 20.64 4.04
CA TYR A 278 1.76 19.42 4.01
C TYR A 278 2.15 19.04 2.57
N LEU A 279 1.18 19.03 1.65
CA LEU A 279 1.42 18.71 0.25
C LEU A 279 2.35 19.73 -0.43
N GLU A 280 2.23 21.02 -0.12
CA GLU A 280 3.19 22.03 -0.57
C GLU A 280 4.62 21.73 -0.08
N LYS A 281 4.76 21.44 1.22
CA LYS A 281 6.04 21.06 1.81
C LYS A 281 6.62 19.80 1.17
N ALA A 282 5.76 18.86 0.78
CA ALA A 282 6.15 17.64 0.09
C ALA A 282 6.59 17.89 -1.38
N GLY A 283 6.24 19.04 -1.97
CA GLY A 283 6.58 19.40 -3.35
C GLY A 283 5.40 19.30 -4.33
N VAL A 284 4.17 19.37 -3.84
CA VAL A 284 2.93 19.41 -4.63
C VAL A 284 2.37 20.84 -4.58
N SER A 285 2.52 21.59 -5.68
CA SER A 285 2.11 22.99 -5.74
C SER A 285 0.60 23.16 -5.58
N ARG A 286 0.16 24.34 -5.14
CA ARG A 286 -1.27 24.70 -5.08
C ARG A 286 -1.98 24.56 -6.43
N GLU A 287 -1.30 24.87 -7.52
CA GLU A 287 -1.82 24.65 -8.87
C GLU A 287 -2.09 23.17 -9.14
N THR A 288 -1.15 22.28 -8.79
CA THR A 288 -1.35 20.84 -8.89
C THR A 288 -2.50 20.38 -8.00
N GLN A 289 -2.58 20.88 -6.77
CA GLN A 289 -3.66 20.55 -5.84
C GLN A 289 -5.04 20.93 -6.39
N GLU A 290 -5.19 22.13 -6.95
CA GLU A 290 -6.44 22.58 -7.60
C GLU A 290 -6.76 21.76 -8.86
N LYS A 291 -5.75 21.36 -9.64
CA LYS A 291 -5.93 20.46 -10.77
C LYS A 291 -6.44 19.08 -10.33
N ILE A 292 -5.88 18.50 -9.27
CA ILE A 292 -6.36 17.24 -8.71
C ILE A 292 -7.82 17.37 -8.26
N LYS A 293 -8.16 18.45 -7.55
CA LYS A 293 -9.54 18.73 -7.12
C LYS A 293 -10.48 18.84 -8.32
N SER A 294 -10.11 19.52 -9.40
CA SER A 294 -10.98 19.68 -10.57
C SER A 294 -11.21 18.37 -11.34
N ILE A 295 -10.21 17.48 -11.36
CA ILE A 295 -10.35 16.14 -11.94
C ILE A 295 -11.28 15.28 -11.09
N LEU A 296 -11.04 15.23 -9.77
CA LEU A 296 -11.67 14.27 -8.86
C LEU A 296 -13.01 14.71 -8.27
N ARG A 297 -13.24 16.01 -8.06
CA ARG A 297 -14.54 16.49 -7.55
C ARG A 297 -15.60 16.43 -8.67
N PRO A 298 -16.86 16.04 -8.36
CA PRO A 298 -18.00 16.06 -9.28
C PRO A 298 -18.20 17.38 -10.02
#